data_AF-A0A7V4ZCU8-F1
#
_entry.id   AF-A0A7V4ZCU8-F1
#
_cell.length_a   1.000
_cell.length_b   1.000
_cell.length_c   1.000
_cell.angle_alpha   90.00
_cell.angle_beta   90.00
_cell.angle_gamma   90.00
#
_symmetry.space_group_name_H-M   'P 1'
#
loop_
_entity.id
_entity.type
_entity.pdbx_description
1 polymer ?
#
loop_
_entity_poly.entity_id
_entity_poly.type
_entity_poly.pdbx_seq_one_letter_code
_entity_poly.pdbx_strand_id
1 'polypeptide(L)'
;LREGIGLRAFAQENPLVAYKKEASLMYADLMDAVRHDVATTIFRVSVVKEPPRRPVQAVRPGVPAAAGPARPQPAKPVGQKVGRNDPCPCGSGKKYKHCHGRPEMQGEPELAGVAAGTARPPKGARPNPGKKRR
;
A
#
# COMPACT_ATOMS: atom_id res chain seq x y z
N LEU A 1 -9.67 15.47 32.65
CA LEU A 1 -8.69 16.08 33.58
C LEU A 1 -9.26 17.28 34.34
N ARG A 2 -9.72 18.33 33.65
CA ARG A 2 -10.26 19.55 34.31
C ARG A 2 -11.47 19.29 35.22
N GLU A 3 -12.32 18.34 34.86
CA GLU A 3 -13.52 17.97 35.63
C GLU A 3 -13.23 17.17 36.91
N GLY A 4 -12.07 16.46 36.99
CA GLY A 4 -11.71 15.64 38.16
C GLY A 4 -10.98 16.39 39.28
N ILE A 5 -10.47 17.59 38.99
CA ILE A 5 -9.66 18.39 39.93
C ILE A 5 -10.54 19.11 40.94
N GLY A 6 -11.82 19.36 40.61
CA GLY A 6 -12.80 19.91 41.54
C GLY A 6 -13.02 19.02 42.77
N LEU A 7 -12.88 17.69 42.62
CA LEU A 7 -12.98 16.74 43.72
C LEU A 7 -11.69 16.64 44.55
N ARG A 8 -10.52 16.95 43.97
CA ARG A 8 -9.23 17.05 44.69
C ARG A 8 -9.05 18.38 45.42
N ALA A 9 -9.75 19.43 44.98
CA ALA A 9 -9.82 20.70 45.69
C ALA A 9 -10.44 20.57 47.10
N PHE A 10 -11.19 19.49 47.38
CA PHE A 10 -11.64 19.16 48.74
C PHE A 10 -10.50 18.81 49.71
N ALA A 11 -9.32 18.45 49.20
CA ALA A 11 -8.14 18.11 50.00
C ALA A 11 -7.25 19.31 50.35
N GLN A 12 -7.78 20.54 50.31
CA GLN A 12 -7.06 21.80 50.62
C GLN A 12 -5.88 22.14 49.69
N GLU A 13 -5.64 21.37 48.63
CA GLU A 13 -4.69 21.73 47.59
C GLU A 13 -5.31 22.72 46.59
N ASN A 14 -4.52 23.73 46.21
CA ASN A 14 -4.93 24.70 45.21
C ASN A 14 -5.21 24.01 43.85
N PRO A 15 -6.44 24.11 43.30
CA PRO A 15 -6.84 23.36 42.10
C PRO A 15 -6.00 23.71 40.88
N LEU A 16 -5.54 24.96 40.77
CA LEU A 16 -4.67 25.42 39.68
C LEU A 16 -3.29 24.77 39.74
N VAL A 17 -2.77 24.50 40.94
CA VAL A 17 -1.46 23.87 41.12
C VAL A 17 -1.55 22.38 40.80
N ALA A 18 -2.59 21.70 41.27
CA ALA A 18 -2.88 20.31 40.93
C ALA A 18 -3.01 20.12 39.41
N TYR A 19 -3.78 20.99 38.73
CA TYR A 19 -3.89 20.95 37.27
C TYR A 19 -2.55 21.09 36.56
N LYS A 20 -1.74 22.08 36.96
CA LYS A 20 -0.43 22.31 36.35
C LYS A 20 0.49 21.09 36.53
N LYS A 21 0.51 20.49 37.72
CA LYS A 21 1.30 19.29 38.00
C LYS A 21 0.85 18.10 37.14
N GLU A 22 -0.45 17.78 37.15
CA GLU A 22 -1.00 16.68 36.35
C GLU A 22 -0.80 16.90 34.85
N ALA A 23 -1.01 18.13 34.36
CA ALA A 23 -0.77 18.49 32.98
C ALA A 23 0.71 18.35 32.60
N SER A 24 1.63 18.74 33.49
CA SER A 24 3.07 18.63 33.23
C SER A 24 3.54 17.17 33.16
N LEU A 25 2.98 16.29 33.99
CA LEU A 25 3.27 14.85 33.95
C LEU A 25 2.81 14.23 32.63
N MET A 26 1.56 14.48 32.24
CA MET A 26 1.03 13.96 30.97
C MET A 26 1.78 14.50 29.75
N TYR A 27 2.24 15.74 29.82
CA TYR A 27 3.06 16.32 28.76
C TYR A 27 4.43 15.65 28.67
N ALA A 28 5.06 15.33 29.80
CA ALA A 28 6.33 14.59 29.81
C ALA A 28 6.16 13.20 29.18
N ASP A 29 5.11 12.45 29.56
CA ASP A 29 4.80 11.14 28.99
C ASP A 29 4.57 11.22 27.47
N LEU A 30 3.83 12.23 27.02
CA LEU A 30 3.62 12.48 25.59
C LEU A 30 4.93 12.77 24.87
N MET A 31 5.80 13.60 25.44
CA MET A 31 7.10 13.92 24.85
C MET A 31 7.98 12.68 24.72
N ASP A 32 7.97 11.78 25.71
CA ASP A 32 8.74 10.54 25.64
C ASP A 32 8.18 9.57 24.58
N ALA A 33 6.85 9.49 24.44
CA ALA A 33 6.22 8.73 23.35
C ALA A 33 6.60 9.28 21.96
N VAL A 34 6.61 10.61 21.78
CA VAL A 34 7.01 11.25 20.51
C VAL A 34 8.49 10.96 20.21
N ARG A 35 9.37 11.09 21.19
CA ARG A 35 10.81 10.79 21.01
C ARG A 35 11.01 9.33 20.59
N HIS A 36 10.29 8.40 21.23
CA HIS A 36 10.34 6.99 20.88
C HIS A 36 9.85 6.71 19.46
N ASP A 37 8.75 7.35 19.03
CA ASP A 37 8.19 7.17 17.69
C ASP A 37 9.10 7.76 16.60
N VAL A 38 9.71 8.92 16.85
CA VAL A 38 10.70 9.52 15.94
C VAL A 38 11.91 8.59 15.78
N ALA A 39 12.48 8.09 16.88
CA ALA A 39 13.61 7.16 16.81
C ALA A 39 13.25 5.89 16.04
N THR A 40 12.09 5.31 16.35
CA THR A 40 11.60 4.09 15.71
C THR A 40 11.34 4.29 14.21
N THR A 41 10.78 5.44 13.83
CA THR A 41 10.51 5.79 12.43
C THR A 41 11.79 5.93 11.63
N ILE A 42 12.83 6.57 12.20
CA ILE A 42 14.15 6.69 11.55
C ILE A 42 14.72 5.32 11.22
N PHE A 43 14.66 4.37 12.17
CA PHE A 43 15.21 3.03 11.97
C PHE A 43 14.32 2.11 11.12
N ARG A 44 13.03 2.43 10.93
CA ARG A 44 12.10 1.62 10.11
C ARG A 44 11.98 2.10 8.66
N VAL A 45 12.34 3.34 8.35
CA VAL A 45 12.22 3.87 6.99
C VAL A 45 13.26 3.23 6.06
N SER A 46 12.78 2.47 5.08
CA SER A 46 13.58 1.99 3.95
C SER A 46 13.32 2.88 2.73
N VAL A 47 14.38 3.51 2.21
CA VAL A 47 14.30 4.32 0.99
C VAL A 47 14.30 3.36 -0.21
N VAL A 48 13.12 3.13 -0.78
CA VAL A 48 12.99 2.38 -2.03
C VAL A 48 13.58 3.23 -3.16
N LYS A 49 14.82 2.90 -3.55
CA LYS A 49 15.45 3.49 -4.74
C LYS A 49 14.73 2.90 -5.95
N GLU A 50 13.99 3.72 -6.70
CA GLU A 50 13.29 3.25 -7.90
C GLU A 50 14.34 2.67 -8.85
N PRO A 51 14.26 1.36 -9.20
CA PRO A 51 15.23 0.75 -10.08
C PRO A 51 15.19 1.49 -11.41
N PRO A 52 16.35 1.74 -12.06
CA PRO A 52 16.38 2.45 -13.32
C PRO A 52 15.43 1.74 -14.29
N ARG A 53 14.40 2.47 -14.73
CA ARG A 53 13.43 1.96 -15.71
C ARG A 53 14.24 1.54 -16.92
N ARG A 54 14.43 0.23 -17.08
CA ARG A 54 15.06 -0.31 -18.29
C ARG A 54 14.22 0.21 -19.45
N PRO A 55 14.81 0.93 -20.42
CA PRO A 55 14.06 1.26 -21.62
C PRO A 55 13.59 -0.07 -22.18
N VAL A 56 12.28 -0.26 -22.22
CA VAL A 56 11.66 -1.41 -22.87
C VAL A 56 12.14 -1.30 -24.30
N GLN A 57 13.11 -2.14 -24.69
CA GLN A 57 13.55 -2.20 -26.08
C GLN A 57 12.31 -2.57 -26.86
N ALA A 58 11.82 -1.61 -27.66
CA ALA A 58 10.77 -1.86 -28.62
C ALA A 58 11.33 -2.92 -29.57
N VAL A 59 10.93 -4.18 -29.34
CA VAL A 59 11.13 -5.26 -30.30
C VAL A 59 10.44 -4.80 -31.57
N ARG A 60 11.21 -4.35 -32.56
CA ARG A 60 10.72 -4.06 -33.90
C ARG A 60 10.46 -5.42 -34.56
N PRO A 61 9.20 -5.78 -34.88
CA PRO A 61 8.97 -6.98 -35.68
C PRO A 61 9.29 -6.63 -37.14
N GLY A 62 10.29 -7.31 -37.72
CA GLY A 62 10.42 -7.38 -39.18
C GLY A 62 11.70 -6.83 -39.81
N VAL A 63 12.89 -7.32 -39.42
CA VAL A 63 14.06 -7.29 -40.32
C VAL A 63 14.75 -8.66 -40.28
N PRO A 64 14.76 -9.45 -41.39
CA PRO A 64 15.57 -10.65 -41.46
C PRO A 64 17.03 -10.25 -41.75
N ALA A 65 17.84 -10.13 -40.70
CA ALA A 65 19.29 -10.02 -40.86
C ALA A 65 19.89 -11.42 -41.09
N ALA A 66 20.58 -11.55 -42.21
CA ALA A 66 21.12 -12.79 -42.74
C ALA A 66 22.23 -13.43 -41.87
N ALA A 67 22.21 -14.77 -41.87
CA ALA A 67 23.31 -15.73 -41.74
C ALA A 67 24.49 -15.43 -40.78
N GLY A 68 24.51 -16.17 -39.66
CA GLY A 68 25.70 -16.49 -38.84
C GLY A 68 25.48 -17.83 -38.12
N PRO A 69 26.52 -18.66 -37.87
CA PRO A 69 26.35 -20.10 -37.67
C PRO A 69 25.71 -20.44 -36.33
N ALA A 70 24.85 -21.47 -36.39
CA ALA A 70 24.07 -22.00 -35.28
C ALA A 70 24.95 -22.51 -34.13
N ARG A 71 24.80 -21.90 -32.95
CA ARG A 71 25.14 -22.55 -31.68
C ARG A 71 23.94 -23.41 -31.25
N PRO A 72 24.11 -24.71 -30.96
CA PRO A 72 23.02 -25.52 -30.42
C PRO A 72 22.64 -24.98 -29.04
N GLN A 73 21.41 -24.49 -28.91
CA GLN A 73 20.84 -24.13 -27.61
C GLN A 73 20.43 -25.42 -26.88
N PRO A 74 20.72 -25.57 -25.58
CA PRO A 74 20.29 -26.73 -24.82
C PRO A 74 18.76 -26.81 -24.82
N ALA A 75 18.23 -27.97 -25.19
CA ALA A 75 16.81 -28.25 -25.21
C ALA A 75 16.22 -28.02 -23.80
N LYS A 76 15.35 -27.02 -23.68
CA LYS A 76 14.54 -26.82 -22.47
C LYS A 76 13.59 -28.02 -22.35
N PRO A 77 13.41 -28.61 -21.15
CA PRO A 77 12.44 -29.68 -20.99
C PRO A 77 11.05 -29.18 -21.39
N VAL A 78 10.44 -29.91 -22.31
CA VAL A 78 9.08 -29.67 -22.81
C VAL A 78 8.11 -29.93 -21.67
N GLY A 79 7.61 -28.83 -21.12
CA GLY A 79 6.63 -28.82 -20.05
C GLY A 79 6.33 -27.38 -19.70
N GLN A 80 5.64 -26.65 -20.58
CA GLN A 80 5.11 -25.34 -20.24
C GLN A 80 4.17 -25.50 -19.05
N LYS A 81 4.65 -25.14 -17.86
CA LYS A 81 3.81 -25.04 -16.67
C LYS A 81 2.83 -23.91 -16.96
N VAL A 82 1.58 -24.25 -17.26
CA VAL A 82 0.51 -23.29 -17.51
C VAL A 82 0.42 -22.37 -16.29
N GLY A 83 0.71 -21.09 -16.50
CA GLY A 83 0.67 -20.09 -15.45
C GLY A 83 -0.76 -19.85 -14.98
N ARG A 84 -0.93 -19.44 -13.73
CA ARG A 84 -2.27 -19.29 -13.12
C ARG A 84 -3.18 -18.29 -13.85
N ASN A 85 -2.63 -17.37 -14.65
CA ASN A 85 -3.39 -16.40 -15.45
C ASN A 85 -3.48 -16.72 -16.96
N ASP A 86 -2.82 -17.77 -17.44
CA ASP A 86 -2.80 -18.16 -18.86
C ASP A 86 -4.16 -18.69 -19.33
N PRO A 87 -4.46 -18.65 -20.64
CA PRO A 87 -5.65 -19.31 -21.18
C PRO A 87 -5.67 -20.78 -20.78
N CYS A 88 -6.82 -21.23 -20.29
CA CYS A 88 -6.94 -22.59 -19.79
C CYS A 88 -6.87 -23.60 -20.96
N PRO A 89 -6.06 -24.67 -20.86
CA PRO A 89 -5.86 -25.64 -21.95
C PRO A 89 -7.10 -26.48 -22.28
N CYS A 90 -8.18 -26.38 -21.50
CA CYS A 90 -9.46 -27.03 -21.78
C CYS A 90 -10.31 -26.32 -22.86
N GLY A 91 -9.80 -25.24 -23.47
CA GLY A 91 -10.49 -24.51 -24.53
C GLY A 91 -11.65 -23.63 -24.05
N SER A 92 -11.85 -23.50 -22.73
CA SER A 92 -12.96 -22.74 -22.14
C SER A 92 -12.88 -21.21 -22.37
N GLY A 93 -11.78 -20.69 -22.92
CA GLY A 93 -11.54 -19.25 -23.11
C GLY A 93 -11.31 -18.45 -21.82
N LYS A 94 -11.43 -19.10 -20.65
CA LYS A 94 -11.20 -18.52 -19.32
C LYS A 94 -9.73 -18.64 -18.92
N LYS A 95 -9.25 -17.74 -18.07
CA LYS A 95 -7.91 -17.84 -17.45
C LYS A 95 -7.84 -19.09 -16.55
N TYR A 96 -6.68 -19.73 -16.44
CA TYR A 96 -6.49 -20.99 -15.72
C TYR A 96 -7.04 -20.92 -14.28
N LYS A 97 -6.77 -19.84 -13.54
CA LYS A 97 -7.31 -19.59 -12.17
C LYS A 97 -8.84 -19.52 -12.05
N HIS A 98 -9.55 -19.31 -13.15
CA HIS A 98 -11.00 -19.19 -13.17
C HIS A 98 -11.68 -20.44 -13.75
N CYS A 99 -10.90 -21.41 -14.20
CA CYS A 99 -11.35 -22.72 -14.64
C CYS A 99 -10.72 -23.77 -13.70
N HIS A 100 -9.75 -24.57 -14.18
CA HIS A 100 -9.12 -25.64 -13.40
C HIS A 100 -8.25 -25.19 -12.22
N GLY A 101 -7.88 -23.92 -12.12
CA GLY A 101 -7.05 -23.37 -11.06
C GLY A 101 -7.83 -22.68 -9.94
N ARG A 102 -9.17 -22.82 -9.87
CA ARG A 102 -9.97 -22.28 -8.76
C ARG A 102 -9.76 -23.17 -7.52
N PRO A 103 -9.33 -22.63 -6.38
CA PRO A 103 -9.54 -23.31 -5.12
C PRO A 103 -11.04 -23.25 -4.82
N GLU A 104 -11.67 -24.39 -4.59
CA GLU A 104 -13.08 -24.45 -4.19
C GLU A 104 -13.28 -23.62 -2.92
N MET A 105 -14.04 -22.52 -3.03
CA MET A 105 -14.54 -21.78 -1.89
C MET A 105 -15.62 -22.63 -1.25
N GLN A 106 -15.28 -23.29 -0.15
CA GLN A 106 -16.25 -23.90 0.74
C GLN A 106 -16.91 -22.78 1.58
N GLY A 107 -18.24 -22.66 1.49
CA GLY A 107 -19.08 -22.11 2.55
C GLY A 107 -19.71 -20.73 2.35
N GLU A 108 -20.84 -20.69 1.64
CA GLU A 108 -22.15 -20.05 1.99
C GLU A 108 -22.28 -18.54 2.40
N PRO A 109 -23.49 -17.96 2.24
CA PRO A 109 -23.69 -16.56 1.84
C PRO A 109 -24.11 -15.62 2.98
N GLU A 110 -23.49 -14.45 3.08
CA GLU A 110 -24.04 -13.32 3.85
C GLU A 110 -24.45 -12.16 2.92
N LEU A 111 -25.77 -12.02 2.83
CA LEU A 111 -26.54 -10.77 2.84
C LEU A 111 -26.28 -9.76 1.72
N ALA A 112 -27.22 -9.80 0.78
CA ALA A 112 -27.55 -8.69 -0.10
C ALA A 112 -27.93 -7.43 0.71
N GLY A 113 -27.31 -6.32 0.33
CA GLY A 113 -27.99 -5.02 0.24
C GLY A 113 -27.72 -4.03 1.37
N VAL A 114 -26.70 -3.18 1.20
CA VAL A 114 -26.86 -1.73 1.38
C VAL A 114 -25.99 -1.00 0.35
N ALA A 115 -26.67 -0.28 -0.54
CA ALA A 115 -26.07 0.68 -1.44
C ALA A 115 -25.76 1.98 -0.66
N ALA A 116 -24.52 2.46 -0.72
CA ALA A 116 -24.20 3.88 -0.57
C ALA A 116 -22.83 4.14 -1.21
N GLY A 117 -22.86 4.67 -2.44
CA GLY A 117 -21.68 5.16 -3.12
C GLY A 117 -21.12 6.40 -2.42
N THR A 118 -19.83 6.38 -2.12
CA THR A 118 -19.02 7.59 -2.04
C THR A 118 -17.75 7.34 -2.83
N ALA A 119 -17.79 7.74 -4.10
CA ALA A 119 -16.63 7.77 -4.97
C ALA A 119 -15.59 8.74 -4.38
N ARG A 120 -14.46 8.20 -3.94
CA ARG A 120 -13.28 8.97 -3.56
C ARG A 120 -12.57 9.41 -4.85
N PRO A 121 -12.42 10.71 -5.14
CA PRO A 121 -11.76 11.14 -6.37
C PRO A 121 -10.25 10.83 -6.33
N PRO A 122 -9.63 10.53 -7.49
CA PRO A 122 -8.20 10.27 -7.56
C PRO A 122 -7.39 11.54 -7.27
N LYS A 123 -6.33 11.37 -6.48
CA LYS A 123 -5.32 12.38 -6.20
C LYS A 123 -4.60 12.77 -7.49
N GLY A 124 -4.64 14.04 -7.89
CA GLY A 124 -3.65 14.60 -8.81
C GLY A 124 -4.11 15.70 -9.74
N ALA A 125 -4.19 16.94 -9.24
CA ALA A 125 -3.95 18.14 -10.05
C ALA A 125 -3.55 19.29 -9.11
N ARG A 126 -2.26 19.63 -9.06
CA ARG A 126 -1.80 20.88 -8.45
C ARG A 126 -2.13 22.03 -9.40
N PRO A 127 -2.84 23.10 -9.00
CA PRO A 127 -2.97 24.27 -9.84
C PRO A 127 -1.64 25.03 -9.92
N ASN A 128 -1.26 25.41 -11.15
CA ASN A 128 -0.07 26.19 -11.47
C ASN A 128 -0.28 27.67 -11.06
N PRO A 129 0.53 28.26 -10.16
CA PRO A 129 0.37 29.65 -9.76
C PRO A 129 1.07 30.56 -10.78
N GLY A 130 0.40 30.90 -11.87
CA GLY A 130 1.01 31.77 -12.87
C GLY A 130 0.16 32.05 -14.08
N LYS A 131 -0.87 32.88 -13.94
CA LYS A 131 -1.37 33.79 -14.99
C LYS A 131 -2.31 34.81 -14.35
N LYS A 132 -1.77 36.00 -14.09
CA LYS A 132 -2.54 37.21 -13.76
C LYS A 132 -3.52 37.45 -14.90
N ARG A 133 -4.83 37.35 -14.61
CA ARG A 133 -5.86 37.92 -15.49
C ARG A 133 -6.07 39.37 -15.03
N ARG A 134 -5.87 40.27 -16.00
CA ARG A 134 -6.25 41.69 -15.96
C ARG A 134 -7.72 41.85 -15.63
#